data_AF-A0AAD2CGK8-F1
#
_entry.id   AF-A0AAD2CGK8-F1
#
_cell.length_a   1.000
_cell.length_b   1.000
_cell.length_c   1.000
_cell.angle_alpha   90.00
_cell.angle_beta   90.00
_cell.angle_gamma   90.00
#
_symmetry.space_group_name_H-M   'P 1'
#
loop_
_entity.id
_entity.type
_entity.pdbx_description
1 polymer ?
#
loop_
_entity_poly.entity_id
_entity_poly.type
_entity_poly.pdbx_seq_one_letter_code
_entity_poly.pdbx_strand_id
1 'polypeptide(L)'
;MTKLSFENVGEFSEARANELFESHKKYLEWRKTEWATRGTEALAKRQAARAANHKTWRQMKGFDLMRHEMNHAGNKPFVIGMAVMSGVYLWAFTSQSAETRAGSEYWTKYHMKK
;
A
#
# COMPACT_ATOMS: atom_id res chain seq x y z
N MET A 1 -28.51 57.37 -9.42
CA MET A 1 -29.05 56.05 -9.77
C MET A 1 -28.08 55.36 -10.71
N THR A 2 -27.35 54.37 -10.22
CA THR A 2 -26.44 53.56 -11.03
C THR A 2 -27.28 52.71 -11.99
N LYS A 3 -27.12 52.93 -13.30
CA LYS A 3 -27.73 52.07 -14.32
C LYS A 3 -27.15 50.66 -14.17
N LEU A 4 -27.99 49.68 -13.86
CA LEU A 4 -27.63 48.28 -14.02
C LEU A 4 -27.37 48.05 -15.52
N SER A 5 -26.11 47.85 -15.89
CA SER A 5 -25.72 47.44 -17.24
C SER A 5 -25.91 45.92 -17.36
N PHE A 6 -26.70 45.52 -18.35
CA PHE A 6 -26.90 44.12 -18.74
C PHE A 6 -26.00 43.72 -19.92
N GLU A 7 -24.92 44.46 -20.19
CA GLU A 7 -24.05 44.26 -21.37
C GLU A 7 -23.33 42.89 -21.41
N ASN A 8 -23.30 42.17 -20.28
CA ASN A 8 -22.77 40.80 -20.19
C ASN A 8 -23.85 39.71 -20.12
N VAL A 9 -25.12 40.09 -20.31
CA VAL A 9 -26.21 39.13 -20.36
C VAL A 9 -26.34 38.66 -21.80
N GLY A 10 -25.55 37.65 -22.14
CA GLY A 10 -25.59 37.01 -23.46
C GLY A 10 -27.03 36.63 -23.87
N GLU A 11 -27.28 36.47 -25.17
CA GLU A 11 -28.61 36.23 -25.71
C GLU A 11 -29.37 35.12 -24.94
N PHE A 12 -30.51 35.49 -24.36
CA PHE A 12 -31.48 34.54 -23.81
C PHE A 12 -32.22 33.86 -24.96
N SER A 13 -31.51 33.04 -25.73
CA SER A 13 -32.14 32.14 -26.69
C SER A 13 -32.70 30.92 -25.98
N GLU A 14 -33.74 30.32 -26.56
CA GLU A 14 -34.31 29.05 -26.09
C GLU A 14 -33.22 27.95 -26.02
N ALA A 15 -32.30 27.95 -26.99
CA ALA A 15 -31.15 27.05 -27.01
C ALA A 15 -30.24 27.23 -25.77
N ARG A 16 -29.94 28.47 -25.38
CA ARG A 16 -29.11 28.75 -24.20
C ARG A 16 -29.82 28.40 -22.90
N ALA A 17 -31.13 28.64 -22.82
CA ALA A 17 -31.94 28.24 -21.67
C ALA A 17 -31.94 26.71 -21.48
N ASN A 18 -32.08 25.96 -22.59
CA ASN A 18 -32.06 24.50 -22.57
C ASN A 18 -30.68 23.93 -22.17
N GLU A 19 -29.59 24.52 -22.67
CA GLU A 19 -28.23 24.14 -22.28
C GLU A 19 -27.98 24.36 -20.79
N LEU A 20 -28.38 25.53 -20.27
CA LEU A 20 -28.26 25.87 -18.87
C LEU A 20 -29.07 24.90 -18.00
N PHE A 21 -30.30 24.57 -18.40
CA PHE A 21 -31.16 23.63 -17.69
C PHE A 21 -30.53 22.24 -17.60
N GLU A 22 -30.04 21.69 -18.71
CA GLU A 22 -29.37 20.39 -18.73
C GLU A 22 -28.07 20.38 -17.91
N SER A 23 -27.33 21.49 -17.89
CA SER A 23 -26.14 21.61 -17.03
C SER A 23 -26.50 21.56 -15.54
N HIS A 24 -27.58 22.23 -15.12
CA HIS A 24 -28.06 22.19 -13.74
C HIS A 24 -28.56 20.80 -13.35
N LYS A 25 -29.25 20.11 -14.26
CA LYS A 25 -29.69 18.73 -14.05
C LYS A 25 -28.50 17.80 -13.78
N LYS A 26 -27.44 17.89 -14.60
CA LYS A 26 -26.19 17.13 -14.39
C LYS A 26 -25.53 17.48 -13.06
N TYR A 27 -25.49 18.76 -12.70
CA TYR A 27 -24.95 19.21 -11.42
C TYR A 27 -25.74 18.64 -10.23
N LEU A 28 -27.07 18.64 -10.29
CA LEU A 28 -27.93 18.08 -9.24
C LEU A 28 -27.76 16.56 -9.11
N GLU A 29 -27.64 15.84 -10.22
CA GLU A 29 -27.35 14.39 -10.18
C GLU A 29 -25.99 14.11 -9.55
N TRP A 30 -24.96 14.88 -9.91
CA TRP A 30 -23.65 14.78 -9.26
C TRP A 30 -23.75 15.07 -7.75
N ARG A 31 -24.50 16.09 -7.34
CA ARG A 31 -24.71 16.42 -5.92
C ARG A 31 -25.39 15.31 -5.12
N LYS A 32 -26.33 14.57 -5.72
CA LYS A 32 -26.94 13.39 -5.08
C LYS A 32 -25.90 12.32 -4.78
N THR A 33 -24.99 12.06 -5.73
CA THR A 33 -23.89 11.11 -5.52
C THR A 33 -22.94 11.58 -4.41
N GLU A 34 -22.65 12.88 -4.36
CA GLU A 34 -21.80 13.46 -3.32
C GLU A 34 -22.46 13.35 -1.94
N TRP A 35 -23.75 13.68 -1.84
CA TRP A 35 -24.53 13.55 -0.60
C TRP A 35 -24.60 12.12 -0.09
N ALA A 36 -24.73 11.13 -0.98
CA ALA A 36 -24.72 9.71 -0.61
C ALA A 36 -23.38 9.28 0.03
N THR A 37 -22.29 10.00 -0.19
CA THR A 37 -20.98 9.73 0.44
C THR A 37 -20.78 10.47 1.76
N ARG A 38 -21.68 11.37 2.13
CA ARG A 38 -21.62 12.16 3.37
C ARG A 38 -22.43 11.48 4.47
N GLY A 39 -22.21 11.88 5.72
CA GLY A 39 -22.88 11.30 6.89
C GLY A 39 -22.06 10.27 7.65
N THR A 40 -22.49 10.00 8.89
CA THR A 40 -21.81 9.13 9.85
C THR A 40 -21.78 7.67 9.38
N GLU A 41 -22.86 7.17 8.77
CA GLU A 41 -22.94 5.81 8.24
C GLU A 41 -22.00 5.59 7.05
N ALA A 42 -21.97 6.52 6.09
CA ALA A 42 -21.05 6.45 4.95
C ALA A 42 -19.58 6.60 5.40
N LEU A 43 -19.32 7.38 6.46
CA LEU A 43 -18.01 7.46 7.09
C LEU A 43 -17.63 6.14 7.78
N ALA A 44 -18.53 5.54 8.56
CA ALA A 44 -18.32 4.25 9.21
C ALA A 44 -18.08 3.14 8.17
N LYS A 45 -18.84 3.12 7.07
CA LYS A 45 -18.63 2.17 5.96
C LYS A 45 -17.27 2.36 5.29
N ARG A 46 -16.83 3.61 5.07
CA ARG A 46 -15.48 3.91 4.54
C ARG A 46 -14.38 3.52 5.52
N GLN A 47 -14.56 3.73 6.82
CA GLN A 47 -13.61 3.33 7.86
C GLN A 47 -13.52 1.81 7.98
N ALA A 48 -14.65 1.10 7.97
CA ALA A 48 -14.70 -0.35 7.99
C ALA A 48 -14.06 -0.96 6.73
N ALA A 49 -14.38 -0.42 5.54
CA ALA A 49 -13.73 -0.83 4.30
C ALA A 49 -12.22 -0.53 4.32
N ARG A 50 -11.79 0.60 4.91
CA ARG A 50 -10.37 0.92 5.08
C ARG A 50 -9.68 -0.07 6.02
N ALA A 51 -10.30 -0.38 7.16
CA ALA A 51 -9.76 -1.32 8.13
C ALA A 51 -9.70 -2.76 7.57
N ALA A 52 -10.67 -3.15 6.74
CA ALA A 52 -10.69 -4.47 6.11
C ALA A 52 -9.70 -4.61 4.93
N ASN A 53 -9.50 -3.54 4.14
CA ASN A 53 -8.79 -3.62 2.86
C ASN A 53 -7.41 -2.96 2.84
N HIS A 54 -7.06 -2.09 3.80
CA HIS A 54 -5.76 -1.41 3.78
C HIS A 54 -4.78 -2.10 4.74
N LYS A 55 -4.17 -3.19 4.26
CA LYS A 55 -2.84 -3.59 4.73
C LYS A 55 -1.80 -2.78 3.97
N THR A 56 -1.65 -1.49 4.29
CA THR A 56 -0.46 -0.77 3.79
C THR A 56 0.77 -1.39 4.43
N TRP A 57 1.91 -1.45 3.71
CA TRP A 57 3.14 -2.04 4.25
C TRP A 57 3.56 -1.40 5.59
N ARG A 58 3.25 -0.11 5.78
CA ARG A 58 3.49 0.65 7.03
C ARG A 58 2.65 0.19 8.21
N GLN A 59 1.53 -0.47 7.97
CA GLN A 59 0.63 -1.00 8.99
C GLN A 59 0.83 -2.50 9.24
N MET A 60 1.60 -3.18 8.39
CA MET A 60 1.97 -4.57 8.61
C MET A 60 2.99 -4.68 9.75
N LYS A 61 2.86 -5.72 10.58
CA LYS A 61 3.79 -6.04 11.65
C LYS A 61 4.08 -7.55 11.66
N GLY A 62 5.20 -7.94 12.25
CA GLY A 62 5.57 -9.35 12.43
C GLY A 62 5.64 -10.13 11.11
N PHE A 63 5.02 -11.32 11.08
CA PHE A 63 5.06 -12.23 9.93
C PHE A 63 4.45 -11.66 8.65
N ASP A 64 3.41 -10.83 8.76
CA ASP A 64 2.80 -10.18 7.59
C ASP A 64 3.77 -9.21 6.91
N LEU A 65 4.51 -8.43 7.71
CA LEU A 65 5.54 -7.53 7.20
C LEU A 65 6.72 -8.31 6.61
N MET A 66 7.17 -9.36 7.31
CA MET A 66 8.24 -10.22 6.80
C MET A 66 7.88 -10.83 5.43
N ARG A 67 6.66 -11.37 5.28
CA ARG A 67 6.18 -11.91 4.02
C ARG A 67 6.10 -10.85 2.92
N HIS A 68 5.68 -9.63 3.25
CA HIS A 68 5.67 -8.52 2.32
C HIS A 68 7.08 -8.18 1.82
N GLU A 69 8.03 -8.02 2.74
CA GLU A 69 9.44 -7.70 2.42
C GLU A 69 10.12 -8.80 1.61
N MET A 70 9.84 -10.08 1.90
CA MET A 70 10.37 -11.21 1.14
C MET A 70 9.92 -11.21 -0.34
N ASN A 71 8.74 -10.66 -0.62
CA ASN A 71 8.19 -10.59 -1.97
C ASN A 71 8.38 -9.22 -2.64
N HIS A 72 8.95 -8.24 -1.93
CA HIS A 72 9.21 -6.91 -2.45
C HIS A 72 10.30 -6.97 -3.54
N ALA A 73 10.04 -6.39 -4.72
CA ALA A 73 10.91 -6.53 -5.89
C ALA A 73 12.37 -6.13 -5.63
N GLY A 74 12.61 -5.09 -4.81
CA GLY A 74 13.96 -4.66 -4.45
C GLY A 74 14.67 -5.58 -3.44
N ASN A 75 13.93 -6.26 -2.55
CA ASN A 75 14.51 -7.08 -1.48
C ASN A 75 14.59 -8.57 -1.85
N LYS A 76 13.78 -9.00 -2.82
CA LYS A 76 13.67 -10.39 -3.26
C LYS A 76 15.02 -11.03 -3.66
N PRO A 77 15.92 -10.39 -4.41
CA PRO A 77 17.22 -10.99 -4.74
C PRO A 77 18.08 -11.26 -3.49
N PHE A 78 18.07 -10.35 -2.51
CA PHE A 78 18.83 -10.49 -1.27
C PHE A 78 18.29 -11.59 -0.38
N VAL A 79 16.96 -11.72 -0.28
CA VAL A 79 16.31 -12.80 0.47
C VAL A 79 16.63 -14.16 -0.14
N ILE A 80 16.58 -14.27 -1.47
CA ILE A 80 16.96 -15.50 -2.18
C ILE A 80 18.45 -15.81 -1.93
N GLY A 81 19.34 -14.82 -2.07
CA GLY A 81 20.77 -14.99 -1.81
C GLY A 81 21.06 -15.45 -0.38
N MET A 82 20.40 -14.85 0.62
CA MET A 82 20.54 -15.22 2.02
C MET A 82 20.06 -16.66 2.28
N ALA A 83 18.94 -17.07 1.69
CA ALA A 83 18.43 -18.44 1.80
C ALA A 83 19.42 -19.46 1.19
N VAL A 84 19.96 -19.17 0.00
CA VAL A 84 20.95 -20.05 -0.67
C VAL A 84 22.21 -20.17 0.17
N MET A 85 22.80 -19.05 0.61
CA MET A 85 24.04 -19.07 1.41
C MET A 85 23.84 -19.77 2.75
N SER A 86 22.70 -19.57 3.41
CA SER A 86 22.36 -20.27 4.66
C SER A 86 22.24 -21.77 4.45
N GLY A 87 21.64 -22.21 3.34
CA GLY A 87 21.54 -23.63 2.97
C GLY A 87 22.92 -24.25 2.71
N VAL A 88 23.77 -23.57 1.94
CA VAL A 88 25.15 -24.02 1.69
C VAL A 88 25.96 -24.10 2.99
N TYR A 89 25.86 -23.07 3.84
CA TYR A 89 26.52 -23.07 5.14
C TYR A 89 26.04 -24.21 6.02
N LEU A 90 24.72 -24.44 6.12
CA LEU A 90 24.16 -25.53 6.92
C LEU A 90 24.62 -26.89 6.39
N TRP A 91 24.62 -27.08 5.07
CA TRP A 91 25.13 -28.30 4.45
C TRP A 91 26.62 -28.50 4.76
N ALA A 92 27.45 -27.48 4.56
CA ALA A 92 28.88 -27.54 4.84
C ALA A 92 29.17 -27.75 6.34
N PHE A 93 28.35 -27.16 7.21
CA PHE A 93 28.46 -27.37 8.64
C PHE A 93 28.12 -28.82 8.96
N THR A 94 26.95 -29.32 8.55
CA THR A 94 26.47 -30.68 8.87
C THR A 94 27.29 -31.80 8.23
N SER A 95 27.99 -31.56 7.12
CA SER A 95 28.84 -32.54 6.46
C SER A 95 30.21 -32.75 7.11
N GLN A 96 30.62 -31.87 8.04
CA GLN A 96 31.87 -32.05 8.78
C GLN A 96 31.75 -33.12 9.86
N SER A 97 32.68 -34.08 9.87
CA SER A 97 32.75 -35.08 10.94
C SER A 97 33.22 -34.44 12.27
N ALA A 98 32.92 -35.11 13.38
CA ALA A 98 33.35 -34.66 14.71
C ALA A 98 34.89 -34.55 14.82
N GLU A 99 35.62 -35.43 14.15
CA GLU A 99 37.08 -35.45 14.09
C GLU A 99 37.64 -34.23 13.33
N THR A 100 37.03 -33.86 12.19
CA THR A 100 37.46 -32.68 11.42
C THR A 100 37.19 -31.37 12.17
N ARG A 101 36.11 -31.32 12.96
CA ARG A 101 35.83 -30.18 13.83
C ARG A 101 36.80 -30.09 15.00
N ALA A 102 37.14 -31.22 15.62
CA ALA A 102 38.11 -31.26 16.72
C ALA A 102 39.54 -30.90 16.28
N GLY A 103 39.91 -31.20 15.02
CA GLY A 103 41.21 -30.81 14.43
C GLY A 103 41.24 -29.38 13.86
N SER A 104 40.11 -28.67 13.83
CA SER A 104 40.05 -27.29 13.34
C SER A 104 40.57 -26.31 14.38
N GLU A 105 41.57 -25.50 13.99
CA GLU A 105 42.16 -24.46 14.84
C GLU A 105 41.12 -23.44 15.32
N TYR A 106 40.13 -23.13 14.48
CA TYR A 106 39.00 -22.26 14.83
C TYR A 106 38.09 -22.88 15.90
N TRP A 107 37.67 -24.13 15.71
CA TRP A 107 36.74 -24.82 16.62
C TRP A 107 37.39 -25.07 17.99
N THR A 108 38.66 -25.47 17.99
CA THR A 108 39.44 -25.74 19.20
C THR A 108 39.61 -24.48 20.04
N LYS A 109 39.81 -23.32 19.40
CA LYS A 109 40.03 -22.04 20.08
C LYS A 109 38.79 -21.51 20.81
N TYR A 110 37.59 -21.77 20.31
CA TYR A 110 36.37 -21.14 20.83
C TYR A 110 35.40 -22.11 21.51
N HIS A 111 35.51 -23.42 21.30
CA HIS A 111 34.45 -24.36 21.71
C HIS A 111 34.97 -25.61 22.46
N MET A 112 36.28 -25.80 22.60
CA MET A 112 36.81 -26.74 23.60
C MET A 112 36.91 -26.02 24.95
N LYS A 113 36.24 -26.57 25.98
CA LYS A 113 36.44 -26.10 27.37
C LYS A 113 37.89 -26.39 27.77
N LYS A 114 38.55 -25.42 28.38
CA LYS A 114 39.83 -25.64 29.08
C LYS A 114 39.70 -26.78 30.08
#